data_AF-A0A0R2ZM50-F1
#
_entry.id   AF-A0A0R2ZM50-F1
#
_cell.length_a   1.000
_cell.length_b   1.000
_cell.length_c   1.000
_cell.angle_alpha   90.00
_cell.angle_beta   90.00
_cell.angle_gamma   90.00
#
_symmetry.space_group_name_H-M   'P 1'
#
loop_
_entity.id
_entity.type
_entity.pdbx_description
1 polymer ?
#
loop_
_entity_poly.entity_id
_entity_poly.type
_entity_poly.pdbx_seq_one_letter_code
_entity_poly.pdbx_strand_id
1 'polypeptide(L)'
;MIIREIGREEPVQVFGIYWIENERFYWVIPYDGYGGLMALSDREVDVVDSSLSSDLILCKDGGGGDMILHWAAEDLIEELVERDPLAMVEFLERIKG
;
A
#
# COMPACT_ATOMS: atom_id res chain seq x y z
N MET A 1 -6.62 5.32 5.46
CA MET A 1 -7.63 4.68 4.61
C MET A 1 -7.64 3.21 4.93
N ILE A 2 -8.83 2.64 5.05
CA ILE A 2 -9.04 1.24 5.40
C ILE A 2 -9.95 0.62 4.34
N ILE A 3 -9.53 -0.53 3.81
CA ILE A 3 -10.29 -1.30 2.82
C ILE A 3 -10.47 -2.73 3.29
N ARG A 4 -11.40 -3.45 2.69
CA ARG A 4 -11.61 -4.87 2.95
C ARG A 4 -11.80 -5.60 1.63
N GLU A 5 -10.94 -6.57 1.34
CA GLU A 5 -11.10 -7.47 0.20
C GLU A 5 -12.40 -8.27 0.31
N ILE A 6 -13.10 -8.45 -0.81
CA ILE A 6 -14.37 -9.18 -0.86
C ILE A 6 -14.13 -10.64 -0.44
N GLY A 7 -14.86 -11.09 0.57
CA GLY A 7 -14.73 -12.44 1.13
C GLY A 7 -13.71 -12.56 2.26
N ARG A 8 -13.00 -11.47 2.59
CA ARG A 8 -12.12 -11.39 3.75
C ARG A 8 -12.89 -10.87 4.98
N GLU A 9 -12.61 -11.42 6.15
CA GLU A 9 -13.27 -11.03 7.40
C GLU A 9 -12.74 -9.67 7.90
N GLU A 10 -11.42 -9.57 8.09
CA GLU A 10 -10.78 -8.40 8.68
C GLU A 10 -10.36 -7.37 7.62
N PRO A 11 -10.63 -6.06 7.84
CA PRO A 11 -10.13 -5.01 6.96
C PRO A 11 -8.62 -4.78 7.14
N VAL A 12 -8.01 -4.06 6.20
CA VAL A 12 -6.57 -3.74 6.18
C VAL A 12 -6.32 -2.27 5.90
N GLN A 13 -5.20 -1.79 6.43
CA GLN A 13 -4.71 -0.44 6.18
C GLN A 13 -4.07 -0.34 4.79
N VAL A 14 -4.37 0.77 4.11
CA VAL A 14 -3.74 1.14 2.84
C VAL A 14 -2.45 1.91 3.10
N PHE A 15 -1.36 1.44 2.49
CA PHE A 15 -0.03 2.08 2.51
C PHE A 15 0.32 2.78 1.20
N GLY A 16 -0.40 2.50 0.12
CA GLY A 16 -0.28 3.28 -1.10
C GLY A 16 -1.43 3.04 -2.07
N ILE A 17 -1.59 3.96 -3.01
CA ILE A 17 -2.63 3.98 -4.03
C ILE A 17 -1.96 4.36 -5.34
N TYR A 18 -2.16 3.56 -6.37
CA TYR A 18 -1.67 3.85 -7.71
C TYR A 18 -2.75 3.52 -8.74
N TRP A 19 -2.51 3.93 -9.98
CA TRP A 19 -3.45 3.75 -11.08
C TRP A 19 -2.76 3.07 -12.25
N ILE A 20 -3.44 2.08 -12.84
CA ILE A 20 -3.08 1.54 -14.16
C ILE A 20 -4.28 1.80 -15.06
N GLU A 21 -4.07 2.57 -16.12
CA GLU A 21 -5.13 3.06 -17.00
C GLU A 21 -6.24 3.79 -16.20
N ASN A 22 -7.44 3.21 -16.11
CA ASN A 22 -8.58 3.77 -15.39
C ASN A 22 -8.90 3.00 -14.10
N GLU A 23 -8.03 2.09 -13.68
CA GLU A 23 -8.24 1.26 -12.49
C GLU A 23 -7.32 1.68 -11.36
N ARG A 24 -7.90 1.85 -10.18
CA ARG A 24 -7.20 2.16 -8.94
C ARG A 24 -6.80 0.87 -8.25
N PHE A 25 -5.60 0.86 -7.67
CA PHE A 25 -5.06 -0.24 -6.89
C PHE A 25 -4.58 0.25 -5.54
N TYR A 26 -4.58 -0.63 -4.56
CA TYR A 26 -4.17 -0.36 -3.18
C TYR A 26 -3.03 -1.28 -2.78
N TRP A 27 -1.94 -0.71 -2.26
CA TRP A 27 -0.93 -1.48 -1.57
C TRP A 27 -1.28 -1.64 -0.11
N VAL A 28 -1.28 -2.89 0.35
CA VAL A 28 -1.62 -3.29 1.71
C VAL A 28 -0.61 -4.31 2.25
N ILE A 29 -0.54 -4.42 3.57
CA ILE A 29 0.03 -5.60 4.24
C ILE A 29 -1.17 -6.49 4.60
N PRO A 30 -1.37 -7.62 3.91
CA PRO A 30 -2.57 -8.43 4.10
C PRO A 30 -2.59 -9.15 5.44
N TYR A 31 -1.48 -9.43 6.11
CA TYR A 31 -1.49 -10.05 7.44
C TYR A 31 -0.12 -9.92 8.09
N ASP A 32 -0.08 -10.10 9.41
CA ASP A 32 1.15 -10.04 10.19
C ASP A 32 2.17 -11.06 9.66
N GLY A 33 3.38 -10.58 9.38
CA GLY A 33 4.47 -11.39 8.83
C GLY A 33 4.44 -11.55 7.31
N TYR A 34 3.53 -10.89 6.59
CA TYR A 34 3.62 -10.82 5.13
C TYR A 34 4.88 -10.04 4.70
N GLY A 35 5.67 -10.60 3.79
CA GLY A 35 7.03 -10.13 3.48
C GLY A 35 7.14 -8.93 2.54
N GLY A 36 6.10 -8.12 2.37
CA GLY A 36 6.12 -6.99 1.43
C GLY A 36 4.77 -6.30 1.30
N LEU A 37 4.50 -5.72 0.13
CA LEU A 37 3.21 -5.12 -0.19
C LEU A 37 2.43 -6.00 -1.18
N MET A 38 1.13 -6.10 -0.96
CA MET A 38 0.20 -6.77 -1.86
C MET A 38 -0.68 -5.72 -2.54
N ALA A 39 -0.84 -5.81 -3.85
CA ALA A 39 -1.78 -4.98 -4.60
C ALA A 39 -3.18 -5.60 -4.57
N LEU A 40 -4.19 -4.79 -4.24
CA LEU A 40 -5.61 -5.13 -4.35
C LEU A 40 -6.27 -4.19 -5.35
N SER A 41 -7.09 -4.74 -6.25
CA SER A 41 -7.89 -3.96 -7.20
C SER A 41 -9.07 -3.27 -6.49
N ASP A 42 -9.41 -2.05 -6.90
CA ASP A 42 -10.63 -1.34 -6.48
C ASP A 42 -11.91 -2.13 -6.81
N ARG A 43 -11.86 -3.09 -7.74
CA ARG A 43 -12.99 -3.97 -8.07
C ARG A 43 -13.20 -5.10 -7.07
N GLU A 44 -12.20 -5.38 -6.25
CA GLU A 44 -12.16 -6.55 -5.36
C GLU A 44 -12.23 -6.15 -3.88
N VAL A 45 -12.51 -4.87 -3.58
CA VAL A 45 -12.51 -4.35 -2.21
C VAL A 45 -13.72 -3.46 -1.93
N ASP A 46 -14.16 -3.47 -0.67
CA ASP A 46 -15.02 -2.45 -0.08
C ASP A 46 -14.16 -1.39 0.62
N VAL A 47 -14.44 -0.10 0.42
CA VAL A 47 -13.84 0.97 1.22
C VAL A 47 -14.57 1.08 2.57
N VAL A 48 -13.85 0.82 3.66
CA VAL A 48 -14.38 0.88 5.03
C VAL A 48 -14.21 2.29 5.62
N ASP A 49 -13.06 2.92 5.38
CA ASP A 49 -12.78 4.31 5.73
C ASP A 49 -11.95 4.96 4.62
N SER A 50 -12.47 6.03 4.02
CA SER A 50 -11.85 6.75 2.90
C SER A 50 -10.84 7.82 3.30
N SER A 51 -10.66 8.08 4.61
CA SER A 51 -9.76 9.12 5.10
C SER A 51 -8.29 8.76 4.85
N LEU A 52 -7.50 9.69 4.31
CA LEU A 52 -6.06 9.50 4.10
C LEU A 52 -5.27 9.97 5.34
N SER A 53 -4.20 9.24 5.70
CA SER A 53 -3.29 9.65 6.79
C SER A 53 -2.43 10.85 6.36
N SER A 54 -1.97 11.65 7.32
CA SER A 54 -0.93 12.67 7.10
C SER A 54 0.43 12.07 6.70
N ASP A 55 0.61 10.76 6.89
CA ASP A 55 1.83 10.03 6.52
C ASP A 55 1.89 9.66 5.03
N LEU A 56 0.81 9.94 4.28
CA LEU A 56 0.76 9.70 2.85
C LEU A 56 1.22 10.94 2.07
N ILE A 57 2.08 10.73 1.09
CA ILE A 57 2.63 11.74 0.18
C ILE A 57 2.15 11.48 -1.25
N LEU A 58 2.13 12.54 -2.07
CA LEU A 58 1.95 12.44 -3.51
C LEU A 58 3.32 12.35 -4.16
N CYS A 59 3.60 11.26 -4.88
CA CYS A 59 4.84 11.07 -5.63
C CYS A 59 4.56 10.44 -7.01
N LYS A 60 5.63 10.08 -7.73
CA LYS A 60 5.55 9.53 -9.08
C LYS A 60 5.94 8.06 -9.11
N ASP A 61 5.21 7.26 -9.87
CA ASP A 61 5.63 5.88 -10.18
C ASP A 61 6.77 5.85 -11.22
N GLY A 62 7.31 4.65 -11.46
CA GLY A 62 8.38 4.46 -12.44
C GLY A 62 7.99 4.83 -13.88
N GLY A 63 6.69 4.96 -14.17
CA GLY A 63 6.15 5.44 -15.45
C GLY A 63 5.84 6.95 -15.47
N GLY A 64 6.04 7.67 -14.36
CA GLY A 64 5.71 9.10 -14.20
C GLY A 64 4.24 9.39 -13.87
N GLY A 65 3.43 8.36 -13.62
CA GLY A 65 2.06 8.46 -13.11
C GLY A 65 2.03 8.95 -11.66
N ASP A 66 0.96 9.64 -11.27
CA ASP A 66 0.78 10.03 -9.87
C ASP A 66 0.46 8.79 -9.01
N MET A 67 1.09 8.70 -7.84
CA MET A 67 0.73 7.75 -6.79
C MET A 67 0.62 8.44 -5.44
N ILE A 68 -0.19 7.89 -4.56
CA ILE A 68 -0.22 8.25 -3.15
C ILE A 68 0.51 7.15 -2.39
N LEU A 69 1.49 7.48 -1.56
CA LEU A 69 2.34 6.50 -0.91
C LEU A 69 2.65 6.88 0.52
N HIS A 70 2.76 5.92 1.42
CA HIS A 70 3.29 6.15 2.76
C HIS A 70 4.75 6.58 2.66
N TRP A 71 5.13 7.71 3.28
CA TRP A 71 6.48 8.29 3.17
C TRP A 71 7.59 7.27 3.44
N ALA A 72 7.37 6.38 4.41
CA ALA A 72 8.32 5.34 4.79
C ALA A 72 8.66 4.34 3.66
N ALA A 73 7.84 4.24 2.60
CA ALA A 73 8.05 3.35 1.46
C ALA A 73 8.63 4.06 0.22
N GLU A 74 8.87 5.38 0.27
CA GLU A 74 9.20 6.18 -0.93
C GLU A 74 10.42 5.65 -1.72
N ASP A 75 11.48 5.27 -1.00
CA ASP A 75 12.73 4.72 -1.54
C ASP A 75 12.81 3.18 -1.47
N LEU A 76 11.74 2.51 -1.06
CA LEU A 76 11.69 1.05 -0.85
C LEU A 76 10.62 0.35 -1.70
N ILE A 77 9.87 1.09 -2.51
CA ILE A 77 8.65 0.57 -3.13
C ILE A 77 8.93 -0.62 -4.06
N GLU A 78 10.01 -0.59 -4.83
CA GLU A 78 10.39 -1.68 -5.74
C GLU A 78 10.68 -2.95 -4.94
N GLU A 79 11.54 -2.84 -3.93
CA GLU A 79 11.93 -3.95 -3.05
C GLU A 79 10.73 -4.49 -2.24
N LEU A 80 9.84 -3.63 -1.78
CA LEU A 80 8.62 -4.02 -1.06
C LEU A 80 7.64 -4.80 -1.96
N VAL A 81 7.53 -4.42 -3.24
CA VAL A 81 6.71 -5.15 -4.23
C VAL A 81 7.37 -6.48 -4.59
N GLU A 82 8.70 -6.52 -4.68
CA GLU A 82 9.49 -7.75 -4.89
C GLU A 82 9.57 -8.64 -3.64
N ARG A 83 9.03 -8.18 -2.50
CA ARG A 83 9.02 -8.86 -1.20
C ARG A 83 10.41 -9.12 -0.64
N ASP A 84 11.31 -8.15 -0.78
CA ASP A 84 12.60 -8.17 -0.12
C ASP A 84 12.40 -8.10 1.42
N PRO A 85 12.86 -9.10 2.18
CA PRO A 85 12.68 -9.13 3.63
C PRO A 85 13.36 -7.96 4.36
N LEU A 86 14.48 -7.45 3.86
CA LEU A 86 15.20 -6.32 4.46
C LEU A 86 14.44 -5.02 4.25
N ALA A 87 13.90 -4.79 3.05
CA ALA A 87 13.05 -3.63 2.77
C ALA A 87 11.78 -3.67 3.64
N MET A 88 11.18 -4.85 3.84
CA MET A 88 10.03 -5.01 4.72
C MET A 88 10.37 -4.71 6.19
N VAL A 89 11.52 -5.17 6.69
CA VAL A 89 11.97 -4.85 8.05
C VAL A 89 12.16 -3.35 8.21
N GLU A 90 12.89 -2.72 7.31
CA GLU A 90 13.13 -1.27 7.31
C GLU A 90 11.81 -0.48 7.27
N PHE A 91 10.89 -0.84 6.38
CA PHE A 91 9.59 -0.21 6.29
C PHE A 91 8.80 -0.33 7.60
N LEU A 92 8.75 -1.53 8.20
CA LEU A 92 8.06 -1.76 9.48
C LEU A 92 8.70 -1.01 10.64
N GLU A 93 10.01 -0.76 10.62
CA GLU A 93 10.70 0.07 11.61
C GLU A 93 10.31 1.54 11.46
N ARG A 94 10.33 2.06 10.23
CA ARG A 94 9.97 3.46 9.93
C ARG A 94 8.54 3.83 10.34
N ILE A 95 7.57 2.92 10.16
CA ILE A 95 6.17 3.20 10.52
C ILE A 95 5.85 3.04 12.01
N LYS A 96 6.76 2.48 12.81
CA LYS A 96 6.60 2.37 14.27
C LYS A 96 7.03 3.64 15.01
N GLY A 97 7.87 4.47 14.39
CA GLY A 97 8.42 5.70 14.97
C GLY A 97 9.70 5.50 15.76
#